data_AF-A0A932AUL2-F1
#
_entry.id   AF-A0A932AUL2-F1
#
_cell.length_a   1.000
_cell.length_b   1.000
_cell.length_c   1.000
_cell.angle_alpha   90.00
_cell.angle_beta   90.00
_cell.angle_gamma   90.00
#
_symmetry.space_group_name_H-M   'P 1'
#
loop_
_entity.id
_entity.type
_entity.pdbx_description
1 polymer ?
#
loop_
_entity_poly.entity_id
_entity_poly.type
_entity_poly.pdbx_seq_one_letter_code
_entity_poly.pdbx_strand_id
1 'polypeptide(L)' 'MDELRKPFEAQPARKPIESKPARMGALARLPVFLALEGKRVVLVGFGPAAEWKRELLEA' A
#
# COMPACT_ATOMS: atom_id res chain seq x y z
N MET A 1 -53.66 7.61 12.91
CA MET A 1 -52.28 7.94 13.31
C MET A 1 -51.48 6.65 13.25
N ASP A 2 -51.27 6.13 12.04
CA ASP A 2 -50.70 4.79 11.80
C ASP A 2 -49.80 4.82 10.54
N GLU A 3 -48.95 5.85 10.47
CA GLU A 3 -47.92 6.02 9.43
C GLU A 3 -46.52 6.00 10.04
N LEU A 4 -46.30 5.25 11.11
CA LEU A 4 -44.98 5.18 11.75
C LEU A 4 -44.10 4.11 11.11
N ARG A 5 -43.31 4.61 10.14
CA ARG A 5 -42.01 4.12 9.65
C ARG A 5 -42.05 2.98 8.63
N LYS A 6 -42.01 3.37 7.35
CA LYS A 6 -41.31 2.56 6.34
C LYS A 6 -39.83 2.40 6.77
N PRO A 7 -39.26 1.19 6.74
CA PRO A 7 -37.83 1.03 6.95
C PRO A 7 -37.08 1.79 5.86
N PHE A 8 -36.03 2.49 6.26
CA PHE A 8 -35.09 3.09 5.31
C PHE A 8 -34.42 1.95 4.55
N GLU A 9 -34.84 1.70 3.31
CA GLU A 9 -34.18 0.73 2.44
C GLU A 9 -32.74 1.18 2.23
N ALA A 10 -31.81 0.43 2.80
CA ALA A 10 -30.39 0.68 2.61
C ALA A 10 -30.06 0.49 1.13
N GLN A 11 -29.57 1.57 0.49
CA GLN A 11 -29.10 1.49 -0.88
C GLN A 11 -28.04 0.39 -0.99
N PRO A 12 -28.07 -0.44 -2.06
CA PRO A 12 -27.12 -1.52 -2.22
C PRO A 12 -25.70 -0.95 -2.21
N ALA A 13 -24.83 -1.53 -1.38
CA ALA A 13 -23.45 -1.11 -1.26
C ALA A 13 -22.80 -1.08 -2.65
N ARG A 14 -22.32 0.09 -3.08
CA ARG A 14 -21.58 0.23 -4.34
C ARG A 14 -20.39 -0.73 -4.31
N LYS A 15 -20.38 -1.72 -5.21
CA LYS A 15 -19.20 -2.57 -5.42
C LYS A 15 -18.06 -1.69 -5.96
N PRO A 16 -16.90 -1.61 -5.28
CA PRO A 16 -15.73 -0.96 -5.85
C PRO A 16 -15.38 -1.65 -7.17
N ILE A 17 -15.20 -0.86 -8.23
CA ILE A 17 -14.60 -1.37 -9.46
C ILE A 17 -13.11 -1.54 -9.16
N GLU A 18 -12.61 -2.77 -9.24
CA GLU A 18 -11.17 -3.02 -9.21
C GLU A 18 -10.55 -2.49 -10.50
N SER A 19 -10.16 -1.22 -10.50
CA SER A 19 -9.19 -0.74 -11.46
C SER A 19 -7.83 -1.26 -11.04
N LYS A 20 -7.19 -2.13 -11.84
CA LYS A 20 -5.76 -2.41 -11.66
C LYS A 20 -5.03 -1.07 -11.78
N PRO A 21 -4.43 -0.55 -10.70
CA PRO A 21 -3.70 0.69 -10.81
C PRO A 21 -2.55 0.46 -11.80
N ALA A 22 -2.30 1.43 -12.67
CA ALA A 22 -1.06 1.46 -13.42
C ALA A 22 0.09 1.27 -12.42
N ARG A 23 1.10 0.46 -12.76
CA ARG A 23 2.26 0.31 -11.88
C ARG A 23 2.81 1.69 -11.58
N MET A 24 3.06 1.95 -10.31
CA MET A 24 3.60 3.22 -9.86
C MET A 24 4.93 3.47 -10.59
N GLY A 25 5.02 4.61 -11.27
CA GLY A 25 6.28 5.07 -11.84
C GLY A 25 7.27 5.46 -10.74
N ALA A 26 8.44 5.98 -11.11
CA ALA A 26 9.41 6.47 -10.13
C ALA A 26 8.78 7.55 -9.23
N LEU A 27 8.88 7.36 -7.91
CA LEU A 27 8.39 8.31 -6.92
C LEU A 27 9.32 9.52 -6.79
N ALA A 28 8.74 10.67 -6.45
CA ALA A 28 9.53 11.85 -6.07
C ALA A 28 10.40 11.52 -4.84
N ARG A 29 11.68 11.91 -4.89
CA ARG A 29 12.67 11.63 -3.83
C ARG A 29 13.00 12.89 -3.05
N LEU A 30 12.66 12.90 -1.75
CA LEU A 30 13.08 13.96 -0.83
C LEU A 30 14.58 13.87 -0.52
N PRO A 31 15.25 14.97 -0.13
CA PRO A 31 16.68 14.98 0.20
C PRO A 31 17.08 14.01 1.33
N VAL A 32 16.13 13.60 2.17
CA VAL A 32 16.36 12.65 3.28
C VAL A 32 16.39 11.19 2.84
N PHE A 33 15.96 10.88 1.62
CA PHE A 33 15.94 9.51 1.10
C PHE A 33 17.17 9.21 0.25
N LEU A 34 17.91 8.18 0.65
CA LEU A 34 19.08 7.70 -0.07
C LEU A 34 18.65 6.80 -1.23
N ALA A 35 19.08 7.15 -2.45
CA ALA A 35 18.93 6.28 -3.61
C ALA A 35 20.01 5.19 -3.58
N LEU A 36 19.58 3.92 -3.56
CA LEU A 36 20.47 2.76 -3.49
C LEU A 36 20.79 2.17 -4.87
N GLU A 37 20.20 2.67 -5.94
CA GLU A 37 20.44 2.20 -7.31
C GLU A 37 21.94 2.27 -7.67
N GLY A 38 22.50 1.12 -8.06
CA GLY A 38 23.92 0.96 -8.36
C GLY A 38 24.86 1.13 -7.16
N LYS A 39 24.35 1.11 -5.91
CA LYS A 39 25.13 1.20 -4.69
C LYS A 39 25.24 -0.16 -4.01
N ARG A 40 26.42 -0.41 -3.40
CA ARG A 40 26.62 -1.56 -2.52
C ARG A 40 26.05 -1.26 -1.15
N VAL A 41 25.31 -2.21 -0.58
CA VAL A 41 24.68 -2.10 0.73
C VAL A 41 25.20 -3.21 1.63
N VAL A 42 25.44 -2.91 2.90
CA VAL A 42 25.77 -3.89 3.93
C VAL A 42 24.58 -3.96 4.89
N LEU A 43 24.00 -5.15 5.03
CA LEU A 43 22.92 -5.42 5.98
C LEU A 43 23.47 -6.25 7.14
N VAL A 44 23.23 -5.79 8.38
CA VAL A 44 23.62 -6.50 9.61
C VAL A 44 22.38 -6.68 10.49
N GLY A 45 22.18 -7.90 10.97
CA GLY A 45 21.07 -8.27 11.83
C GLY A 45 20.61 -9.71 11.58
N PHE A 46 19.63 -10.16 12.36
CA PHE A 46 19.04 -11.48 12.23
C PHE A 46 17.53 -11.42 12.45
N GLY A 47 16.85 -12.51 12.09
CA GLY A 47 15.41 -12.67 12.28
C GLY A 47 14.55 -11.95 11.23
N PRO A 48 13.22 -11.94 11.42
CA PRO A 48 12.26 -11.53 10.38
C PRO A 48 12.48 -10.11 9.85
N ALA A 49 12.90 -9.19 10.71
CA ALA A 49 13.16 -7.81 10.31
C ALA A 49 14.39 -7.67 9.40
N ALA A 50 15.38 -8.56 9.51
CA ALA A 50 16.54 -8.57 8.62
C ALA A 50 16.15 -9.16 7.27
N GLU A 51 15.44 -10.30 7.25
CA GLU A 51 15.02 -10.97 6.02
C GLU A 51 14.08 -10.10 5.16
N TRP A 52 13.12 -9.40 5.78
CA TRP A 52 12.30 -8.43 5.04
C TRP A 52 13.16 -7.37 4.35
N LYS A 53 14.14 -6.80 5.07
CA LYS A 53 14.97 -5.73 4.52
C LYS A 53 15.88 -6.25 3.42
N ARG A 54 16.30 -7.52 3.51
CA ARG A 54 17.02 -8.19 2.45
C ARG A 54 16.15 -8.31 1.19
N GLU A 55 14.92 -8.79 1.32
CA GLU A 55 13.99 -8.89 0.20
C GLU A 55 13.77 -7.52 -0.47
N LEU A 56 13.60 -6.46 0.32
CA LEU A 56 13.48 -5.10 -0.18
C LEU A 56 14.72 -4.61 -0.96
N LEU A 57 15.92 -5.07 -0.59
CA LEU A 57 17.18 -4.66 -1.22
C LEU A 57 17.51 -5.48 -2.48
N GLU A 58 16.92 -6.67 -2.64
CA GLU A 58 17.10 -7.54 -3.81
C GLU A 58 16.14 -7.21 -4.97
N ALA A 59 15.08 -6.43 -4.71
CA ALA A 59 14.05 -6.04 -5.68
C ALA A 59 14.47 -4.89 -6.62
#